data_AF-A0A9D4JA96-F1
#
_entry.id   AF-A0A9D4JA96-F1
#
_cell.length_a   1.000
_cell.length_b   1.000
_cell.length_c   1.000
_cell.angle_alpha   90.00
_cell.angle_beta   90.00
_cell.angle_gamma   90.00
#
_symmetry.space_group_name_H-M   'P 1'
#
loop_
_entity.id
_entity.type
_entity.pdbx_description
1 polymer ?
#
loop_
_entity_poly.entity_id
_entity_poly.type
_entity_poly.pdbx_seq_one_letter_code
_entity_poly.pdbx_strand_id
1 'polypeptide(L)'
;MPEKKMSLKASEITGVTVVGESMLVKGQTVTAVPIKSALTSFITFLQKCSPVILVGHNIESFDCKVMLHAIHSCGKMFEFQQNICGFLDTYKLLKEILPNMKSYKQENLVKDVIGESYMAHGALQDVLALQKLVNSVPLDQNIVNKYSFSYERAVLAYNVSLNVASNIKSLQTMIDKKVMSQGVARKVAGSGLQLKHLRTVSKRNGLSGLRSLLSEVTNGQIRVTKSEKIICAIASYLLPDI
;
A
#
# COMPACT_ATOMS: atom_id res chain seq x y z
N MET A 1 5.12 -13.49 -15.97
CA MET A 1 6.31 -13.08 -15.21
C MET A 1 6.24 -11.59 -14.88
N PRO A 2 6.94 -11.10 -13.85
CA PRO A 2 7.07 -9.67 -13.60
C PRO A 2 7.69 -8.96 -14.81
N GLU A 3 7.10 -7.86 -15.26
CA GLU A 3 7.64 -7.05 -16.36
C GLU A 3 8.88 -6.25 -15.95
N LYS A 4 9.02 -5.99 -14.64
CA LYS A 4 10.16 -5.28 -14.06
C LYS A 4 11.03 -6.27 -13.31
N LYS A 5 12.34 -6.01 -13.35
CA LYS A 5 13.32 -6.77 -12.58
C LYS A 5 12.96 -6.71 -11.09
N MET A 6 12.99 -7.87 -10.46
CA MET A 6 12.90 -8.00 -9.00
C MET A 6 14.02 -7.21 -8.35
N SER A 7 13.73 -6.49 -7.27
CA SER A 7 14.79 -5.87 -6.47
C SER A 7 15.62 -6.95 -5.78
N LEU A 8 16.92 -6.70 -5.55
CA LEU A 8 17.81 -7.64 -4.88
C LEU A 8 17.22 -8.09 -3.53
N LYS A 9 16.73 -7.14 -2.74
CA LYS A 9 16.08 -7.41 -1.45
C LYS A 9 14.83 -8.29 -1.57
N ALA A 10 13.99 -8.09 -2.60
CA ALA A 10 12.82 -8.94 -2.80
C ALA A 10 13.22 -10.36 -3.18
N SER A 11 14.25 -10.52 -4.02
CA SER A 11 14.81 -11.81 -4.38
C SER A 11 15.48 -12.53 -3.21
N GLU A 12 16.22 -11.81 -2.35
CA GLU A 12 16.82 -12.36 -1.13
C GLU A 12 15.77 -12.89 -0.16
N ILE A 13 14.67 -12.16 0.02
CA ILE A 13 13.62 -12.51 0.96
C ILE A 13 12.78 -13.69 0.43
N THR A 14 12.33 -13.63 -0.82
CA THR A 14 11.38 -14.60 -1.37
C THR A 14 12.06 -15.82 -2.01
N GLY A 15 13.35 -15.72 -2.31
CA GLY A 15 14.07 -16.67 -3.15
C GLY A 15 13.64 -16.63 -4.62
N VAL A 16 12.81 -15.66 -5.03
CA VAL A 16 12.32 -15.56 -6.41
C VAL A 16 13.31 -14.77 -7.26
N THR A 17 13.74 -15.34 -8.38
CA THR A 17 14.61 -14.68 -9.36
C THR A 17 14.08 -14.86 -10.78
N VAL A 18 14.46 -13.95 -11.68
CA VAL A 18 14.15 -14.05 -13.11
C VAL A 18 15.48 -14.06 -13.86
N VAL A 19 15.73 -15.15 -14.60
CA VAL A 19 16.93 -15.37 -15.40
C VAL A 19 16.49 -15.64 -16.83
N GLY A 20 16.75 -14.69 -17.73
CA GLY A 20 16.20 -14.72 -19.09
C GLY A 20 14.67 -14.79 -19.06
N GLU A 21 14.09 -15.80 -19.72
CA GLU A 21 12.64 -16.05 -19.75
C GLU A 21 12.17 -17.01 -18.63
N SER A 22 13.07 -17.45 -17.75
CA SER A 22 12.77 -18.39 -16.67
C SER A 22 12.60 -17.68 -15.34
N MET A 23 11.56 -18.07 -14.59
CA MET A 23 11.38 -17.69 -13.19
C MET A 23 11.84 -18.84 -12.30
N LEU A 24 12.64 -18.55 -11.29
CA LEU A 24 13.12 -19.54 -10.32
C LEU A 24 12.61 -19.18 -8.92
N VAL A 25 12.28 -20.19 -8.13
CA VAL A 25 11.98 -20.08 -6.71
C VAL A 25 13.00 -20.93 -5.95
N LYS A 26 13.84 -20.28 -5.14
CA LYS A 26 14.93 -20.93 -4.38
C LYS A 26 15.83 -21.79 -5.28
N GLY A 27 16.14 -21.28 -6.47
CA GLY A 27 17.00 -21.94 -7.46
C GLY A 27 16.29 -23.01 -8.32
N GLN A 28 15.01 -23.29 -8.10
CA GLN A 28 14.25 -24.23 -8.93
C GLN A 28 13.40 -23.48 -9.94
N THR A 29 13.49 -23.86 -11.21
CA THR A 29 12.63 -23.30 -12.27
C THR A 29 11.18 -23.63 -11.99
N VAL A 30 10.31 -22.62 -12.07
CA VAL A 30 8.87 -22.79 -11.90
C VAL A 30 8.11 -22.33 -13.13
N THR A 31 6.99 -23.01 -13.41
CA THR A 31 6.08 -22.58 -14.46
C THR A 31 5.36 -21.31 -14.03
N ALA A 32 5.65 -20.21 -14.71
CA ALA A 32 4.95 -18.94 -14.52
C ALA A 32 3.80 -18.82 -15.53
N VAL A 33 2.66 -18.28 -15.08
CA VAL A 33 1.55 -17.94 -15.97
C VAL A 33 1.44 -16.40 -16.14
N PRO A 34 0.81 -15.92 -17.23
CA PRO A 34 0.48 -14.50 -17.36
C PRO A 34 -0.42 -14.03 -16.20
N ILE A 35 -0.18 -12.82 -15.69
CA ILE A 35 -0.93 -12.28 -14.54
C ILE A 35 -2.43 -12.22 -14.82
N LYS A 36 -2.84 -11.89 -16.05
CA LYS A 36 -4.25 -11.88 -16.46
C LYS A 36 -4.90 -13.27 -16.33
N SER A 37 -4.17 -14.33 -16.70
CA SER A 37 -4.64 -15.71 -16.55
C SER A 37 -4.70 -16.12 -15.08
N ALA A 38 -3.67 -15.81 -14.29
CA ALA A 38 -3.67 -16.06 -12.85
C ALA A 38 -4.84 -15.37 -12.13
N LEU A 39 -5.12 -14.11 -12.46
CA LEU A 39 -6.25 -13.36 -11.90
C LEU A 39 -7.59 -13.93 -12.33
N THR A 40 -7.73 -14.40 -13.57
CA THR A 40 -8.96 -15.12 -14.00
C THR A 40 -9.16 -16.37 -13.15
N SER A 41 -8.13 -17.22 -13.00
CA SER A 41 -8.23 -18.43 -12.17
C SER A 41 -8.52 -18.09 -10.71
N PHE A 42 -7.93 -17.02 -10.17
CA PHE A 42 -8.20 -16.57 -8.80
C PHE A 42 -9.66 -16.12 -8.65
N ILE A 43 -10.18 -15.28 -9.54
CA ILE A 43 -11.59 -14.86 -9.50
C ILE A 43 -12.53 -16.06 -9.63
N THR A 44 -12.25 -17.01 -10.51
CA THR A 44 -13.02 -18.26 -10.62
C THR A 44 -12.96 -19.10 -9.36
N PHE A 45 -11.84 -19.09 -8.64
CA PHE A 45 -11.75 -19.73 -7.33
C PHE A 45 -12.64 -19.03 -6.31
N LEU A 46 -12.63 -17.69 -6.25
CA LEU A 46 -13.47 -16.91 -5.34
C LEU A 46 -14.98 -17.12 -5.59
N GLN A 47 -15.39 -17.28 -6.85
CA GLN A 47 -16.79 -17.55 -7.23
C GLN A 47 -17.37 -18.79 -6.55
N LYS A 48 -16.53 -19.76 -6.14
CA LYS A 48 -16.98 -20.99 -5.44
C LYS A 48 -17.49 -20.73 -4.03
N CYS A 49 -17.13 -19.60 -3.43
CA CYS A 49 -17.50 -19.23 -2.05
C CYS A 49 -17.91 -17.76 -1.94
N SER A 50 -18.26 -17.13 -3.06
CA SER A 50 -18.64 -15.72 -3.13
C SER A 50 -19.95 -15.43 -2.38
N PRO A 51 -20.08 -14.25 -1.72
CA PRO A 51 -19.05 -13.22 -1.55
C PRO A 51 -18.06 -13.55 -0.42
N VAL A 52 -16.78 -13.20 -0.57
CA VAL A 52 -15.74 -13.49 0.43
C VAL A 52 -15.10 -12.26 1.08
N ILE A 53 -14.64 -12.44 2.32
CA ILE A 53 -13.70 -11.54 2.98
C ILE A 53 -12.29 -12.06 2.74
N LEU A 54 -11.42 -11.23 2.16
CA LEU A 54 -10.01 -11.56 2.01
C LEU A 54 -9.24 -11.19 3.27
N VAL A 55 -8.64 -12.18 3.90
CA VAL A 55 -7.89 -12.03 5.15
C VAL A 55 -6.39 -12.02 4.86
N GLY A 56 -5.67 -11.06 5.43
CA GLY A 56 -4.23 -10.98 5.26
C GLY A 56 -3.55 -10.17 6.36
N HIS A 57 -2.26 -10.41 6.55
CA HIS A 57 -1.48 -9.75 7.58
C HIS A 57 -0.89 -8.44 7.05
N ASN A 58 -1.36 -7.30 7.56
CA ASN A 58 -1.04 -5.95 7.04
C ASN A 58 -1.57 -5.73 5.60
N ILE A 59 -2.68 -6.40 5.28
CA ILE A 59 -3.29 -6.45 3.95
C ILE A 59 -3.70 -5.05 3.45
N GLU A 60 -4.18 -4.16 4.34
CA GLU A 60 -4.65 -2.83 3.97
C GLU A 60 -3.50 -1.95 3.45
N SER A 61 -2.32 -2.10 4.07
CA SER A 61 -1.16 -1.26 3.75
C SER A 61 -0.40 -1.75 2.54
N PHE A 62 -0.48 -3.05 2.22
CA PHE A 62 0.38 -3.71 1.24
C PHE A 62 -0.40 -4.48 0.17
N ASP A 63 -0.90 -5.68 0.51
CA ASP A 63 -1.43 -6.64 -0.47
C ASP A 63 -2.61 -6.08 -1.26
N CYS A 64 -3.54 -5.36 -0.62
CA CYS A 64 -4.66 -4.73 -1.31
C CYS A 64 -4.19 -3.78 -2.41
N LYS A 65 -3.12 -2.99 -2.18
CA LYS A 65 -2.62 -2.04 -3.19
C LYS A 65 -2.02 -2.77 -4.38
N VAL A 66 -1.21 -3.80 -4.12
CA VAL A 66 -0.55 -4.59 -5.18
C VAL A 66 -1.60 -5.35 -5.99
N MET A 67 -2.53 -6.01 -5.30
CA MET A 67 -3.59 -6.79 -5.91
C MET A 67 -4.56 -5.93 -6.72
N LEU A 68 -5.07 -4.82 -6.15
CA LEU A 68 -5.96 -3.90 -6.88
C LEU A 68 -5.26 -3.29 -8.09
N HIS A 69 -3.95 -3.00 -7.99
CA HIS A 69 -3.19 -2.53 -9.15
C HIS A 69 -3.14 -3.58 -10.27
N ALA A 70 -2.91 -4.85 -9.94
CA ALA A 70 -2.88 -5.94 -10.92
C ALA A 70 -4.26 -6.18 -11.55
N ILE A 71 -5.33 -6.17 -10.74
CA ILE A 71 -6.71 -6.33 -11.18
C ILE A 71 -7.11 -5.17 -12.10
N HIS A 72 -6.84 -3.94 -11.69
CA HIS A 72 -7.10 -2.74 -12.49
C HIS A 72 -6.36 -2.77 -13.82
N SER A 73 -5.06 -3.07 -13.80
CA SER A 73 -4.23 -3.14 -15.02
C SER A 73 -4.67 -4.25 -15.97
N CYS A 74 -5.34 -5.29 -15.47
CA CYS A 74 -5.90 -6.37 -16.30
C CYS A 74 -7.36 -6.12 -16.73
N GLY A 75 -7.97 -5.00 -16.35
CA GLY A 75 -9.36 -4.67 -16.67
C GLY A 75 -10.39 -5.56 -15.94
N LYS A 76 -10.04 -6.11 -14.76
CA LYS A 76 -10.85 -7.11 -14.03
C LYS A 76 -11.57 -6.57 -12.80
N MET A 77 -11.65 -5.25 -12.65
CA MET A 77 -12.20 -4.60 -11.46
C MET A 77 -13.67 -4.97 -11.23
N PHE A 78 -14.45 -5.02 -12.32
CA PHE A 78 -15.88 -5.34 -12.23
C PHE A 78 -16.09 -6.79 -11.79
N GLU A 79 -15.45 -7.76 -12.45
CA GLU A 79 -15.59 -9.17 -12.08
C GLU A 79 -15.06 -9.44 -10.67
N PHE A 80 -13.98 -8.77 -10.25
CA PHE A 80 -13.47 -8.91 -8.89
C PHE A 80 -14.45 -8.36 -7.85
N GLN A 81 -15.03 -7.17 -8.08
CA GLN A 81 -16.00 -6.56 -7.17
C GLN A 81 -17.20 -7.47 -6.86
N GLN A 82 -17.69 -8.22 -7.85
CA GLN A 82 -18.82 -9.15 -7.65
C GLN A 82 -18.53 -10.30 -6.68
N ASN A 83 -17.26 -10.51 -6.30
CA ASN A 83 -16.85 -11.65 -5.48
C ASN A 83 -16.37 -11.28 -4.07
N ILE A 84 -16.25 -9.99 -3.76
CA ILE A 84 -15.60 -9.51 -2.53
C ILE A 84 -16.61 -8.71 -1.70
N CYS A 85 -16.85 -9.13 -0.45
CA CYS A 85 -17.58 -8.33 0.52
C CYS A 85 -16.65 -7.41 1.35
N GLY A 86 -15.38 -7.75 1.46
CA GLY A 86 -14.40 -6.88 2.10
C GLY A 86 -13.07 -7.55 2.39
N PHE A 87 -12.36 -6.98 3.35
CA PHE A 87 -11.03 -7.38 3.74
C PHE A 87 -10.89 -7.36 5.27
N LEU A 88 -10.02 -8.20 5.81
CA LEU A 88 -9.64 -8.20 7.23
C LEU A 88 -8.14 -8.06 7.38
N ASP A 89 -7.69 -7.00 8.06
CA ASP A 89 -6.27 -6.78 8.38
C ASP A 89 -5.91 -7.42 9.72
N THR A 90 -5.25 -8.58 9.66
CA THR A 90 -4.89 -9.31 10.88
C THR A 90 -3.75 -8.66 11.65
N TYR A 91 -2.95 -7.77 11.06
CA TYR A 91 -1.87 -7.09 11.78
C TYR A 91 -2.43 -6.16 12.85
N LYS A 92 -3.44 -5.36 12.49
CA LYS A 92 -4.08 -4.44 13.42
C LYS A 92 -4.96 -5.18 14.43
N LEU A 93 -5.66 -6.21 13.97
CA LEU A 93 -6.48 -7.07 14.82
C LEU A 93 -5.64 -7.77 15.90
N LEU A 94 -4.51 -8.40 15.52
CA LEU A 94 -3.67 -9.13 16.47
C LEU A 94 -2.95 -8.20 17.46
N LYS A 95 -2.73 -6.92 17.11
CA LYS A 95 -2.24 -5.92 18.06
C LYS A 95 -3.21 -5.65 19.22
N GLU A 96 -4.51 -5.73 18.96
CA GLU A 96 -5.52 -5.53 19.99
C GLU A 96 -5.74 -6.80 20.81
N ILE A 97 -5.79 -7.96 20.16
CA ILE A 97 -6.03 -9.25 20.83
C ILE A 97 -4.82 -9.72 21.65
N LEU A 98 -3.61 -9.51 21.13
CA LEU A 98 -2.36 -9.91 21.76
C LEU A 98 -1.55 -8.66 22.12
N PRO A 99 -1.91 -7.91 23.17
CA PRO A 99 -1.18 -6.71 23.55
C PRO A 99 0.23 -7.07 24.04
N ASN A 100 1.17 -6.14 23.87
CA ASN A 100 2.55 -6.22 24.40
C ASN A 100 3.44 -7.33 23.78
N MET A 101 3.15 -7.78 22.57
CA MET A 101 4.07 -8.67 21.85
C MET A 101 5.38 -7.94 21.49
N LYS A 102 6.51 -8.66 21.58
CA LYS A 102 7.83 -8.15 21.18
C LYS A 102 7.88 -7.76 19.70
N SER A 103 7.14 -8.47 18.86
CA SER A 103 7.05 -8.21 17.43
C SER A 103 5.70 -8.65 16.89
N TYR A 104 5.16 -7.87 15.95
CA TYR A 104 3.95 -8.20 15.20
C TYR A 104 4.26 -8.59 13.76
N LYS A 105 5.46 -9.09 13.49
CA LYS A 105 5.69 -9.81 12.23
C LYS A 105 5.00 -11.16 12.33
N GLN A 106 4.36 -11.62 11.25
CA GLN A 106 3.66 -12.89 11.24
C GLN A 106 4.52 -14.07 11.72
N GLU A 107 5.76 -14.20 11.22
CA GLU A 107 6.70 -15.25 11.62
C GLU A 107 6.96 -15.29 13.13
N ASN A 108 7.06 -14.10 13.76
CA ASN A 108 7.31 -13.98 15.19
C ASN A 108 6.04 -14.28 15.98
N LEU A 109 4.87 -13.84 15.51
CA LEU A 109 3.59 -14.18 16.16
C LEU A 109 3.30 -15.67 16.09
N VAL A 110 3.54 -16.32 14.95
CA VAL A 110 3.38 -17.78 14.82
C VAL A 110 4.30 -18.51 15.81
N LYS A 111 5.56 -18.07 15.92
CA LYS A 111 6.51 -18.63 16.88
C LYS A 111 6.10 -18.40 18.33
N ASP A 112 5.74 -17.18 18.69
CA ASP A 112 5.49 -16.78 20.08
C ASP A 112 4.12 -17.28 20.59
N VAL A 113 3.13 -17.45 19.71
CA VAL A 113 1.75 -17.83 20.07
C VAL A 113 1.51 -19.33 19.88
N ILE A 114 2.00 -19.91 18.77
CA ILE A 114 1.74 -21.32 18.41
C ILE A 114 2.96 -22.21 18.72
N GLY A 115 4.14 -21.63 18.93
CA GLY A 115 5.38 -22.40 19.12
C GLY A 115 5.94 -23.00 17.82
N GLU A 116 5.40 -22.62 16.65
CA GLU A 116 5.84 -23.14 15.36
C GLU A 116 6.82 -22.17 14.66
N SER A 117 7.75 -22.73 13.89
CA SER A 117 8.53 -21.97 12.91
C SER A 117 8.24 -22.53 11.53
N TYR A 118 8.22 -21.66 10.52
CA TYR A 118 7.92 -22.06 9.15
C TYR A 118 8.82 -21.30 8.19
N MET A 119 8.90 -21.80 6.95
CA MET A 119 9.62 -21.11 5.88
C MET A 119 8.82 -19.88 5.43
N ALA A 120 9.02 -18.76 6.13
CA ALA A 120 8.45 -17.47 5.75
C ALA A 120 8.86 -17.05 4.33
N HIS A 121 8.06 -16.18 3.74
CA HIS A 121 8.27 -15.60 2.40
C HIS A 121 7.93 -16.53 1.22
N GLY A 122 7.27 -17.65 1.49
CA GLY A 122 6.50 -18.41 0.51
C GLY A 122 5.02 -18.14 0.69
N ALA A 123 4.34 -17.64 -0.34
CA ALA A 123 2.94 -17.18 -0.23
C ALA A 123 2.00 -18.25 0.36
N LEU A 124 2.14 -19.51 -0.05
CA LEU A 124 1.31 -20.60 0.47
C LEU A 124 1.63 -20.89 1.95
N GLN A 125 2.91 -20.94 2.31
CA GLN A 125 3.32 -21.19 3.70
C GLN A 125 2.90 -20.04 4.62
N ASP A 126 3.00 -18.79 4.15
CA ASP A 126 2.53 -17.61 4.87
C ASP A 126 1.02 -17.66 5.10
N VAL A 127 0.22 -18.06 4.10
CA VAL A 127 -1.25 -18.17 4.26
C VAL A 127 -1.63 -19.30 5.23
N LEU A 128 -0.98 -20.47 5.13
CA LEU A 128 -1.25 -21.60 6.03
C LEU A 128 -0.86 -21.29 7.48
N ALA A 129 0.29 -20.65 7.69
CA ALA A 129 0.73 -20.22 9.01
C ALA A 129 -0.20 -19.13 9.59
N LEU A 130 -0.65 -18.18 8.75
CA LEU A 130 -1.61 -17.18 9.16
C LEU A 130 -2.95 -17.79 9.56
N GLN A 131 -3.45 -18.77 8.81
CA GLN A 131 -4.68 -19.49 9.14
C GLN A 131 -4.58 -20.15 10.51
N LYS A 132 -3.49 -20.88 10.79
CA LYS A 132 -3.24 -21.48 12.11
C LYS A 132 -3.24 -20.43 13.22
N LEU A 133 -2.55 -19.30 13.01
CA LEU A 133 -2.46 -18.22 13.99
C LEU A 133 -3.83 -17.62 14.30
N VAL A 134 -4.59 -17.27 13.27
CA VAL A 134 -5.93 -16.69 13.41
C VAL A 134 -6.88 -17.65 14.11
N ASN A 135 -6.78 -18.96 13.85
CA ASN A 135 -7.59 -19.98 14.52
C ASN A 135 -7.16 -20.25 15.98
N SER A 136 -5.94 -19.85 16.37
CA SER A 136 -5.41 -20.07 17.72
C SER A 136 -5.76 -18.96 18.73
N VAL A 137 -6.31 -17.84 18.25
CA VAL A 137 -6.63 -16.67 19.09
C VAL A 137 -8.14 -16.49 19.25
N PRO A 138 -8.61 -15.94 20.39
CA PRO A 138 -10.02 -15.66 20.56
C PRO A 138 -10.46 -14.52 19.65
N LEU A 139 -11.32 -14.81 18.68
CA LEU A 139 -11.93 -13.81 17.80
C LEU A 139 -13.39 -13.59 18.23
N ASP A 140 -13.73 -12.34 18.55
CA ASP A 140 -15.12 -11.92 18.64
C ASP A 140 -15.52 -11.07 17.42
N GLN A 141 -16.82 -11.05 17.13
CA GLN A 141 -17.36 -10.38 15.95
C GLN A 141 -17.12 -8.86 15.96
N ASN A 142 -17.06 -8.21 17.13
CA ASN A 142 -16.86 -6.77 17.22
C ASN A 142 -15.44 -6.40 16.80
N ILE A 143 -14.43 -7.16 17.26
CA ILE A 143 -13.03 -6.95 16.86
C ILE A 143 -12.86 -7.24 15.37
N VAL A 144 -13.44 -8.34 14.85
CA VAL A 144 -13.40 -8.66 13.42
C VAL A 144 -14.01 -7.52 12.59
N ASN A 145 -15.18 -7.01 12.97
CA ASN A 145 -15.84 -5.89 12.29
C ASN A 145 -14.99 -4.61 12.33
N LYS A 146 -14.36 -4.31 13.46
CA LYS A 146 -13.52 -3.10 13.66
C LYS A 146 -12.30 -3.07 12.74
N TYR A 147 -11.68 -4.22 12.48
CA TYR A 147 -10.49 -4.34 11.65
C TYR A 147 -10.77 -4.82 10.23
N SER A 148 -12.05 -5.05 9.92
CA SER A 148 -12.51 -5.25 8.56
C SER A 148 -12.68 -3.92 7.84
N PHE A 149 -12.55 -3.94 6.52
CA PHE A 149 -12.83 -2.79 5.66
C PHE A 149 -13.47 -3.22 4.35
N SER A 150 -14.33 -2.36 3.82
CA SER A 150 -15.09 -2.68 2.60
C SER A 150 -14.22 -2.61 1.35
N TYR A 151 -14.72 -3.21 0.27
CA TYR A 151 -14.11 -3.10 -1.05
C TYR A 151 -13.98 -1.65 -1.51
N GLU A 152 -15.01 -0.84 -1.30
CA GLU A 152 -15.05 0.58 -1.68
C GLU A 152 -13.96 1.37 -0.96
N ARG A 153 -13.74 1.11 0.34
CA ARG A 153 -12.63 1.74 1.09
C ARG A 153 -11.27 1.34 0.50
N ALA A 154 -11.08 0.08 0.13
CA ALA A 154 -9.85 -0.38 -0.49
C ALA A 154 -9.60 0.29 -1.85
N VAL A 155 -10.64 0.37 -2.70
CA VAL A 155 -10.59 1.04 -4.00
C VAL A 155 -10.33 2.54 -3.86
N LEU A 156 -10.97 3.20 -2.90
CA LEU A 156 -10.72 4.62 -2.61
C LEU A 156 -9.25 4.85 -2.24
N ALA A 157 -8.69 4.03 -1.34
CA ALA A 157 -7.29 4.12 -0.95
C ALA A 157 -6.34 3.86 -2.14
N TYR A 158 -6.68 2.90 -3.00
CA TYR A 158 -5.94 2.63 -4.23
C TYR A 158 -5.97 3.82 -5.20
N ASN A 159 -7.14 4.41 -5.45
CA ASN A 159 -7.29 5.57 -6.33
C ASN A 159 -6.54 6.80 -5.80
N VAL A 160 -6.58 7.04 -4.49
CA VAL A 160 -5.74 8.07 -3.85
C VAL A 160 -4.25 7.78 -4.11
N SER A 161 -3.81 6.53 -4.03
CA SER A 161 -2.42 6.17 -4.31
C SER A 161 -2.01 6.43 -5.77
N LEU A 162 -2.90 6.20 -6.74
CA LEU A 162 -2.67 6.54 -8.15
C LEU A 162 -2.56 8.05 -8.35
N ASN A 163 -3.45 8.82 -7.71
CA ASN A 163 -3.42 10.27 -7.77
C ASN A 163 -2.12 10.83 -7.18
N VAL A 164 -1.67 10.30 -6.04
CA VAL A 164 -0.37 10.66 -5.44
C VAL A 164 0.76 10.36 -6.42
N ALA A 165 0.79 9.15 -7.00
CA ALA A 165 1.83 8.73 -7.93
C ALA A 165 1.86 9.57 -9.22
N SER A 166 0.71 10.06 -9.68
CA SER A 166 0.61 10.99 -10.80
C SER A 166 1.09 12.39 -10.42
N ASN A 167 0.56 12.95 -9.33
CA ASN A 167 0.82 14.32 -8.90
C ASN A 167 2.28 14.54 -8.49
N ILE A 168 2.91 13.55 -7.83
CA ILE A 168 4.28 13.67 -7.34
C ILE A 168 5.29 13.83 -8.48
N LYS A 169 4.99 13.35 -9.69
CA LYS A 169 5.86 13.54 -10.87
C LYS A 169 6.11 15.03 -11.15
N SER A 170 5.09 15.86 -10.98
CA SER A 170 5.22 17.32 -11.16
C SER A 170 6.09 17.98 -10.10
N LEU A 171 6.30 17.32 -8.96
CA LEU A 171 7.08 17.81 -7.82
C LEU A 171 8.51 17.26 -7.82
N GLN A 172 8.86 16.33 -8.71
CA GLN A 172 10.14 15.62 -8.68
C GLN A 172 11.34 16.58 -8.72
N THR A 173 11.30 17.60 -9.57
CA THR A 173 12.37 18.61 -9.64
C THR A 173 12.57 19.36 -8.32
N MET A 174 11.50 19.59 -7.53
CA MET A 174 11.62 20.23 -6.22
C MET A 174 12.26 19.28 -5.18
N ILE A 175 12.00 17.97 -5.31
CA ILE A 175 12.61 16.94 -4.47
C ILE A 175 14.11 16.84 -4.80
N ASP A 176 14.44 16.76 -6.09
CA ASP A 176 15.83 16.62 -6.56
C ASP A 176 16.68 17.84 -6.17
N LYS A 177 16.10 19.05 -6.25
CA LYS A 177 16.71 20.30 -5.79
C LYS A 177 16.65 20.51 -4.28
N LYS A 178 16.18 19.52 -3.51
CA LYS A 178 16.06 19.56 -2.04
C LYS A 178 15.24 20.74 -1.49
N VAL A 179 14.30 21.27 -2.29
CA VAL A 179 13.35 22.31 -1.86
C VAL A 179 12.38 21.72 -0.82
N MET A 180 12.01 20.45 -0.99
CA MET A 180 11.20 19.70 -0.03
C MET A 180 11.60 18.23 0.01
N SER A 181 11.30 17.54 1.12
CA SER A 181 11.53 16.11 1.23
C SER A 181 10.48 15.30 0.45
N GLN A 182 10.79 14.04 0.15
CA GLN A 182 9.84 13.08 -0.42
C GLN A 182 8.53 13.00 0.40
N GLY A 183 8.64 13.07 1.73
CA GLY A 183 7.48 13.02 2.63
C GLY A 183 6.57 14.24 2.48
N VAL A 184 7.15 15.44 2.38
CA VAL A 184 6.39 16.68 2.14
C VAL A 184 5.73 16.63 0.76
N ALA A 185 6.48 16.23 -0.28
CA ALA A 185 5.94 16.11 -1.63
C ALA A 185 4.78 15.11 -1.72
N ARG A 186 4.85 13.98 -1.00
CA ARG A 186 3.75 13.01 -0.91
C ARG A 186 2.49 13.60 -0.27
N LYS A 187 2.64 14.44 0.76
CA LYS A 187 1.49 15.14 1.37
C LYS A 187 0.86 16.12 0.40
N VAL A 188 1.68 16.96 -0.27
CA VAL A 188 1.20 17.86 -1.34
C VAL A 188 0.43 17.08 -2.40
N ALA A 189 1.04 16.03 -2.96
CA ALA A 189 0.44 15.18 -3.98
C ALA A 189 -0.85 14.49 -3.50
N GLY A 190 -0.86 14.02 -2.24
CA GLY A 190 -2.00 13.38 -1.59
C GLY A 190 -3.17 14.31 -1.32
N SER A 191 -2.92 15.62 -1.19
CA SER A 191 -3.97 16.63 -1.13
C SER A 191 -4.46 17.10 -2.52
N GLY A 192 -4.15 16.33 -3.58
CA GLY A 192 -4.52 16.66 -4.95
C GLY A 192 -3.70 17.79 -5.58
N LEU A 193 -2.61 18.21 -4.93
CA LEU A 193 -1.82 19.35 -5.39
C LEU A 193 -0.67 18.92 -6.32
N GLN A 194 -0.45 19.72 -7.36
CA GLN A 194 0.65 19.61 -8.31
C GLN A 194 1.48 20.90 -8.29
N LEU A 195 2.66 20.89 -8.91
CA LEU A 195 3.50 22.10 -9.02
C LEU A 195 2.73 23.30 -9.60
N LYS A 196 1.85 23.08 -10.59
CA LYS A 196 1.02 24.15 -11.17
C LYS A 196 0.09 24.81 -10.15
N HIS A 197 -0.47 24.05 -9.20
CA HIS A 197 -1.33 24.59 -8.16
C HIS A 197 -0.54 25.47 -7.19
N LEU A 198 0.67 25.03 -6.80
CA LEU A 198 1.57 25.82 -5.96
C LEU A 198 1.99 27.11 -6.66
N ARG A 199 2.34 27.06 -7.95
CA ARG A 199 2.62 28.24 -8.77
C ARG A 199 1.44 29.20 -8.81
N THR A 200 0.23 28.72 -9.05
CA THR A 200 -0.97 29.56 -9.11
C THR A 200 -1.23 30.26 -7.78
N VAL A 201 -1.12 29.55 -6.65
CA VAL A 201 -1.33 30.15 -5.33
C VAL A 201 -0.23 31.14 -4.99
N SER A 202 1.03 30.82 -5.29
CA SER A 202 2.16 31.75 -5.12
C SER A 202 1.99 33.03 -5.94
N LYS A 203 1.50 32.93 -7.19
CA LYS A 203 1.26 34.11 -8.04
C LYS A 203 0.13 35.01 -7.51
N ARG A 204 -0.93 34.42 -6.94
CA ARG A 204 -2.11 35.17 -6.48
C ARG A 204 -1.91 35.81 -5.11
N ASN A 205 -1.30 35.08 -4.18
CA ASN A 205 -1.29 35.45 -2.76
C ASN A 205 0.11 35.31 -2.13
N GLY A 206 1.15 35.11 -2.94
CA GLY A 206 2.54 35.01 -2.47
C GLY A 206 2.75 33.96 -1.40
N LEU A 207 3.64 34.28 -0.46
CA LEU A 207 3.96 33.45 0.70
C LEU A 207 2.74 33.17 1.58
N SER A 208 1.87 34.16 1.80
CA SER A 208 0.68 34.01 2.64
C SER A 208 -0.31 32.99 2.08
N GLY A 209 -0.48 32.95 0.75
CA GLY A 209 -1.30 31.94 0.08
C GLY A 209 -0.73 30.53 0.25
N LEU A 210 0.58 30.38 0.05
CA LEU A 210 1.25 29.09 0.25
C LEU A 210 1.17 28.63 1.71
N ARG A 211 1.32 29.55 2.67
CA ARG A 211 1.15 29.26 4.09
C ARG A 211 -0.24 28.72 4.36
N SER A 212 -1.28 29.48 4.01
CA SER A 212 -2.68 29.08 4.20
C SER A 212 -2.98 27.72 3.57
N LEU A 213 -2.51 27.48 2.34
CA LEU A 213 -2.74 26.23 1.62
C LEU A 213 -2.04 25.03 2.27
N LEU A 214 -0.77 25.18 2.65
CA LEU A 214 0.04 24.04 3.12
C LEU A 214 -0.20 23.73 4.61
N SER A 215 -0.61 24.73 5.39
CA SER A 215 -0.88 24.60 6.83
C SER A 215 -2.33 24.30 7.18
N GLU A 216 -3.23 24.23 6.19
CA GLU A 216 -4.65 23.90 6.39
C GLU A 216 -4.81 22.66 7.27
N VAL A 217 -5.81 22.66 8.17
CA VAL A 217 -6.11 21.51 9.03
C VAL A 217 -7.38 20.84 8.50
N THR A 218 -7.27 19.57 8.16
CA THR A 218 -8.39 18.74 7.69
C THR A 218 -8.50 17.53 8.61
N ASN A 219 -9.68 17.28 9.17
CA ASN A 219 -9.93 16.17 10.11
C ASN A 219 -8.91 16.13 11.27
N GLY A 220 -8.56 17.30 11.82
CA GLY A 220 -7.59 17.43 12.91
C GLY A 220 -6.12 17.24 12.52
N GLN A 221 -5.82 16.97 11.24
CA GLN A 221 -4.45 16.80 10.76
C GLN A 221 -4.03 17.94 9.82
N ILE A 222 -2.75 18.33 9.92
CA ILE A 222 -2.16 19.33 9.02
C ILE A 222 -2.06 18.71 7.62
N ARG A 223 -2.63 19.41 6.63
CA ARG A 223 -2.67 19.01 5.22
C ARG A 223 -1.28 18.66 4.69
N VAL A 224 -0.31 19.58 4.81
CA VAL A 224 1.07 19.35 4.36
C VAL A 224 2.08 19.63 5.46
N THR A 225 2.23 20.89 5.88
CA THR A 225 3.26 21.33 6.83
C THR A 225 2.93 22.71 7.42
N LYS A 226 3.34 22.93 8.67
CA LYS A 226 3.39 24.25 9.33
C LYS A 226 4.82 24.82 9.39
N SER A 227 5.80 24.12 8.83
CA SER A 227 7.20 24.56 8.88
C SER A 227 7.42 25.75 7.96
N GLU A 228 7.62 26.93 8.55
CA GLU A 228 7.95 28.15 7.81
C GLU A 228 9.18 28.00 6.94
N LYS A 229 10.21 27.28 7.42
CA LYS A 229 11.40 26.96 6.62
C LYS A 229 11.05 26.28 5.30
N ILE A 230 10.15 25.29 5.33
CA ILE A 230 9.73 24.57 4.11
C ILE A 230 8.85 25.48 3.24
N ILE A 231 7.92 26.22 3.83
CA ILE A 231 7.01 27.11 3.08
C ILE A 231 7.79 28.21 2.36
N CYS A 232 8.76 28.84 3.02
CA CYS A 232 9.65 29.83 2.42
C CYS A 232 10.51 29.23 1.31
N ALA A 233 11.10 28.04 1.50
CA ALA A 233 11.87 27.36 0.46
C ALA A 233 11.03 27.09 -0.81
N ILE A 234 9.78 26.66 -0.62
CA ILE A 234 8.82 26.48 -1.72
C ILE A 234 8.55 27.82 -2.40
N ALA A 235 8.26 28.88 -1.64
CA ALA A 235 7.99 30.20 -2.21
C ALA A 235 9.19 30.72 -3.04
N SER A 236 10.41 30.65 -2.51
CA SER A 236 11.63 31.06 -3.20
C SER A 236 11.85 30.30 -4.51
N TYR A 237 11.58 28.99 -4.53
CA TYR A 237 11.68 28.18 -5.75
C TYR A 237 10.65 28.57 -6.83
N LEU A 238 9.50 29.12 -6.43
CA LEU A 238 8.39 29.43 -7.33
C LEU A 238 8.45 30.85 -7.89
N LEU A 239 9.31 31.72 -7.35
CA LEU A 239 9.60 33.02 -7.93
C LEU A 239 10.41 32.82 -9.24
N PRO A 240 10.11 33.56 -10.31
CA PRO A 240 11.02 33.61 -11.45
C PRO A 240 12.35 34.23 -11.00
N ASP A 241 13.46 33.68 -11.49
CA ASP A 241 14.77 34.35 -11.38
C ASP A 241 14.59 35.79 -11.91
N ILE A 242 14.92 36.79 -11.07
CA ILE A 242 14.93 38.21 -11.44
C ILE A 242 16.16 38.47 -12.32
#